data_AF-A0A1T4QXT9-F1
#
_entry.id   AF-A0A1T4QXT9-F1
#
_cell.length_a   1.000
_cell.length_b   1.000
_cell.length_c   1.000
_cell.angle_alpha   90.00
_cell.angle_beta   90.00
_cell.angle_gamma   90.00
#
_symmetry.space_group_name_H-M   'P 1'
#
loop_
_entity.id
_entity.type
_entity.pdbx_description
1 polymer ?
#
loop_
_entity_poly.entity_id
_entity_poly.type
_entity_poly.pdbx_seq_one_letter_code
_entity_poly.pdbx_strand_id
1 'polypeptide(L)'
;MQANLAEVAVYLAGTSKKGAPASNEELDALLPEAVANRIKEERTNNQKPDKDCWVLPENWVATMLLMQCKSCWQYSAMGQLLGMDYKAVDVVIERAFDLPVEREDFRRFQVLEHHFIQEINR
;
A
#
# COMPACT_ATOMS: atom_id res chain seq x y z
N MET A 1 -19.04 5.32 -3.02
CA MET A 1 -17.87 5.29 -3.93
C MET A 1 -16.63 5.94 -3.29
N GLN A 2 -16.58 7.26 -3.06
CA GLN A 2 -15.39 7.93 -2.49
C GLN A 2 -15.00 7.44 -1.08
N ALA A 3 -15.98 7.15 -0.20
CA ALA A 3 -15.71 6.63 1.14
C ALA A 3 -14.95 5.28 1.12
N ASN A 4 -15.26 4.39 0.16
CA ASN A 4 -14.56 3.12 0.03
C ASN A 4 -13.12 3.31 -0.46
N LEU A 5 -12.88 4.21 -1.43
CA LEU A 5 -11.53 4.52 -1.91
C LEU A 5 -10.64 5.08 -0.79
N ALA A 6 -11.20 5.95 0.07
CA ALA A 6 -10.47 6.48 1.22
C ALA A 6 -10.10 5.39 2.24
N GLU A 7 -11.02 4.46 2.53
CA GLU A 7 -10.76 3.32 3.41
C GLU A 7 -9.68 2.39 2.84
N VAL A 8 -9.75 2.08 1.55
CA VAL A 8 -8.74 1.30 0.84
C VAL A 8 -7.38 1.99 0.89
N ALA A 9 -7.33 3.30 0.63
CA ALA A 9 -6.10 4.07 0.69
C ALA A 9 -5.47 4.06 2.08
N VAL A 10 -6.28 4.24 3.14
CA VAL A 10 -5.82 4.18 4.54
C VAL A 10 -5.27 2.79 4.88
N TYR A 11 -5.97 1.73 4.46
CA TYR A 11 -5.51 0.37 4.67
C TYR A 11 -4.17 0.10 3.97
N LEU A 12 -4.06 0.43 2.68
CA LEU A 12 -2.83 0.26 1.89
C LEU A 12 -1.68 1.10 2.43
N ALA A 13 -1.93 2.33 2.89
CA ALA A 13 -0.91 3.16 3.53
C ALA A 13 -0.45 2.56 4.86
N GLY A 14 -1.39 2.06 5.67
CA GLY A 14 -1.11 1.38 6.93
C GLY A 14 -0.24 0.13 6.76
N THR A 15 -0.53 -0.70 5.75
CA THR A 15 0.32 -1.85 5.41
C THR A 15 1.71 -1.42 4.95
N SER A 16 1.82 -0.35 4.18
CA SER A 16 3.10 0.18 3.69
C SER A 16 3.98 0.74 4.82
N LYS A 17 3.40 1.45 5.80
CA LYS A 17 4.13 1.96 6.98
C LYS A 17 4.66 0.84 7.88
N LYS A 18 3.90 -0.25 8.03
CA LYS A 18 4.28 -1.38 8.90
C LYS A 18 5.38 -2.25 8.27
N GLY A 19 5.54 -2.20 6.95
CA GLY A 19 6.38 -3.14 6.22
C GLY A 19 5.86 -4.58 6.30
N ALA A 20 6.46 -5.49 5.54
CA ALA A 20 6.25 -6.91 5.79
C ALA A 20 7.00 -7.26 7.08
N PRO A 21 6.32 -7.78 8.13
CA PRO A 21 7.03 -8.23 9.31
C PRO A 21 7.94 -9.39 8.92
N ALA A 22 9.21 -9.36 9.36
CA ALA A 22 10.11 -10.50 9.22
C ALA A 22 9.43 -11.76 9.77
N SER A 23 9.53 -12.89 9.08
CA SER A 23 8.93 -14.14 9.52
C SER A 23 9.51 -14.60 10.86
N ASN A 24 8.84 -15.50 11.56
CA ASN A 24 9.38 -16.04 12.82
C ASN A 24 10.73 -16.74 12.61
N GLU A 25 10.91 -17.38 11.45
CA GLU A 25 12.15 -18.04 11.02
C GLU A 25 13.25 -17.02 10.73
N GLU A 26 12.92 -15.90 10.08
CA GLU A 26 13.85 -14.80 9.85
C GLU A 26 14.28 -14.15 11.17
N LEU A 27 13.36 -13.98 12.13
CA LEU A 27 13.69 -13.46 13.45
C LEU A 27 14.67 -14.38 14.20
N ASP A 28 14.46 -15.70 14.14
CA ASP A 28 15.35 -16.68 14.76
C ASP A 28 16.74 -16.73 14.10
N ALA A 29 16.79 -16.51 12.79
CA ALA A 29 18.05 -16.50 12.04
C ALA A 29 18.86 -15.20 12.22
N LEU A 30 18.19 -14.06 12.41
CA LEU A 30 18.82 -12.73 12.37
C LEU A 30 19.09 -12.13 13.75
N LEU A 31 18.43 -12.61 14.82
CA LEU A 31 18.48 -11.99 16.13
C LEU A 31 18.89 -13.00 17.22
N PRO A 32 19.51 -12.52 18.31
CA PRO A 32 19.71 -13.35 19.50
C PRO A 32 18.37 -13.88 20.03
N GLU A 33 18.36 -15.13 20.49
CA GLU A 33 17.15 -15.88 20.90
C GLU A 33 16.24 -15.09 21.85
N ALA A 34 16.82 -14.44 22.88
CA ALA A 34 16.06 -13.64 23.83
C ALA A 34 15.35 -12.43 23.19
N VAL A 35 15.94 -11.84 22.15
CA VAL A 35 15.35 -10.70 21.41
C VAL A 35 14.28 -11.21 20.46
N ALA A 36 14.53 -12.32 19.75
CA ALA A 36 13.55 -12.94 18.86
C ALA A 36 12.28 -13.36 19.63
N ASN A 37 12.43 -14.03 20.78
CA ASN A 37 11.32 -14.46 21.62
C ASN A 37 10.50 -13.28 22.15
N ARG A 38 11.15 -12.20 22.59
CA ARG A 38 10.45 -10.98 23.03
C ARG A 38 9.62 -10.35 21.91
N ILE A 39 10.18 -10.26 20.70
CA ILE A 39 9.46 -9.69 19.53
C ILE A 39 8.27 -10.59 19.13
N LYS A 40 8.45 -11.92 19.18
CA LYS A 40 7.37 -12.87 18.90
C LYS A 40 6.22 -12.74 19.90
N GLU A 41 6.52 -12.66 21.20
CA GLU A 41 5.52 -12.47 22.27
C GLU A 41 4.78 -11.13 22.14
N GLU A 42 5.51 -10.04 21.85
CA GLU A 42 4.89 -8.73 21.60
C GLU A 42 3.96 -8.75 20.37
N ARG A 43 4.33 -9.48 19.31
CA ARG A 43 3.46 -9.65 18.14
C ARG A 43 2.19 -10.41 18.47
N THR A 44 2.29 -11.51 19.22
CA THR A 44 1.13 -12.29 19.65
C THR A 44 0.19 -11.47 20.52
N ASN A 45 0.73 -10.66 21.42
CA ASN A 45 -0.07 -9.81 22.33
C ASN A 45 -0.68 -8.59 21.64
N ASN A 46 -0.06 -8.08 20.56
CA ASN A 46 -0.52 -6.90 19.81
C ASN A 46 -1.23 -7.24 18.49
N GLN A 47 -1.71 -8.47 18.30
CA GLN A 47 -2.63 -8.80 17.19
C GLN A 47 -3.93 -8.00 17.35
N LYS A 48 -3.92 -6.75 16.90
CA LYS A 48 -5.15 -6.10 16.46
C LYS A 48 -5.70 -6.98 15.34
N PRO A 49 -7.00 -7.34 15.36
CA PRO A 49 -7.58 -8.07 14.24
C PRO A 49 -7.25 -7.30 12.98
N ASP A 50 -6.64 -7.97 12.00
CA ASP A 50 -6.45 -7.39 10.69
C ASP A 50 -7.83 -6.96 10.22
N LYS A 51 -8.03 -5.65 10.10
CA LYS A 51 -9.27 -5.13 9.55
C LYS A 51 -9.25 -5.49 8.08
N ASP A 52 -10.04 -6.49 7.71
CA ASP A 52 -10.26 -6.83 6.31
C ASP A 52 -10.72 -5.58 5.56
N CYS A 53 -9.94 -5.20 4.54
CA CYS A 53 -10.29 -4.11 3.66
C CYS A 53 -11.14 -4.63 2.51
N TRP A 54 -12.38 -4.18 2.46
CA TRP A 54 -13.30 -4.52 1.38
C TRP A 54 -13.15 -3.53 0.24
N VAL A 55 -12.77 -4.01 -0.95
CA VAL A 55 -12.71 -3.19 -2.17
C VAL A 55 -13.99 -3.41 -2.96
N LEU A 56 -14.74 -2.33 -3.27
CA LEU A 56 -15.90 -2.44 -4.14
C LEU A 56 -15.48 -2.83 -5.56
N PRO A 57 -16.28 -3.63 -6.30
CA PRO A 57 -15.92 -4.09 -7.65
C PRO A 57 -15.55 -2.95 -8.61
N GLU A 58 -16.25 -1.81 -8.55
CA GLU A 58 -15.97 -0.63 -9.38
C GLU A 58 -14.65 0.09 -9.05
N ASN A 59 -14.06 -0.18 -7.89
CA ASN A 59 -12.78 0.39 -7.44
C ASN A 59 -11.61 -0.59 -7.63
N TRP A 60 -11.89 -1.82 -8.08
CA TRP A 60 -10.88 -2.88 -8.16
C TRP A 60 -9.74 -2.52 -9.11
N VAL A 61 -10.07 -2.07 -10.33
CA VAL A 61 -9.07 -1.70 -11.34
C VAL A 61 -8.15 -0.59 -10.83
N ALA A 62 -8.72 0.47 -10.24
CA ALA A 62 -7.96 1.57 -9.66
C ALA A 62 -7.05 1.14 -8.50
N THR A 63 -7.53 0.22 -7.67
CA THR A 63 -6.78 -0.32 -6.53
C THR A 63 -5.62 -1.19 -7.02
N MET A 64 -5.88 -2.04 -8.00
CA MET A 64 -4.84 -2.85 -8.64
C MET A 64 -3.78 -2.00 -9.32
N LEU A 65 -4.20 -0.95 -10.03
CA LEU A 65 -3.29 -0.03 -10.69
C LEU A 65 -2.36 0.65 -9.67
N LEU A 66 -2.88 1.12 -8.54
CA LEU A 66 -2.04 1.67 -7.46
C LEU A 66 -1.01 0.66 -6.95
N MET A 67 -1.40 -0.60 -6.77
CA MET A 67 -0.47 -1.63 -6.30
C MET A 67 0.60 -1.97 -7.33
N GLN A 68 0.28 -1.94 -8.63
CA GLN A 68 1.22 -2.18 -9.72
C GLN A 68 2.21 -1.00 -9.87
N CYS A 69 1.76 0.23 -9.60
CA CYS A 69 2.54 1.46 -9.77
C CYS A 69 3.39 1.85 -8.55
N LYS A 70 3.68 0.94 -7.61
CA LYS A 70 4.50 1.25 -6.42
C LYS A 70 5.90 1.81 -6.74
N SER A 71 6.47 1.48 -7.90
CA SER A 71 7.76 2.02 -8.34
C SER A 71 7.68 3.41 -8.97
N CYS A 72 6.47 3.93 -9.20
CA CYS A 72 6.25 5.21 -9.89
C CYS A 72 6.16 6.40 -8.91
N TRP A 73 6.31 6.15 -7.61
CA TRP A 73 6.27 7.19 -6.58
C TRP A 73 7.42 8.18 -6.69
N GLN A 74 7.08 9.46 -6.60
CA GLN A 74 7.99 10.58 -6.51
C GLN A 74 8.07 11.07 -5.06
N TYR A 75 9.29 11.32 -4.60
CA TYR A 75 9.57 11.76 -3.24
C TYR A 75 10.24 13.13 -3.24
N SER A 76 9.97 13.93 -2.22
CA SER A 76 10.68 15.17 -1.97
C SER A 76 12.10 14.90 -1.46
N ALA A 77 12.97 15.91 -1.50
CA ALA A 77 14.31 15.80 -0.92
C ALA A 77 14.30 15.45 0.57
N MET A 78 13.20 15.73 1.28
CA MET A 78 13.00 15.40 2.70
C MET A 78 12.28 14.06 2.90
N GLY A 79 12.11 13.25 1.86
CA GLY A 79 11.51 11.91 1.92
C GLY A 79 9.98 11.90 1.98
N GLN A 80 9.30 13.03 1.79
CA GLN A 80 7.83 13.07 1.74
C GLN A 80 7.34 12.56 0.39
N LEU A 81 6.25 11.80 0.40
CA LEU A 81 5.62 11.31 -0.83
C LEU A 81 4.90 12.46 -1.54
N LEU A 82 5.24 12.76 -2.79
CA LEU A 82 4.66 13.87 -3.55
C LEU A 82 3.50 13.43 -4.46
N GLY A 83 3.63 12.26 -5.07
CA GLY A 83 2.70 11.78 -6.09
C GLY A 83 3.33 10.76 -7.01
N MET A 84 2.58 10.26 -7.96
CA MET A 84 3.04 9.35 -9.02
C MET A 84 3.58 10.13 -10.21
N ASP A 85 4.65 9.61 -10.82
CA ASP A 85 5.01 9.99 -12.18
C ASP A 85 4.01 9.39 -13.17
N TYR A 86 3.04 10.17 -13.63
CA TYR A 86 2.01 9.67 -14.53
C TYR A 86 2.57 9.17 -15.88
N LYS A 87 3.75 9.63 -16.32
CA LYS A 87 4.38 9.05 -17.51
C LYS A 87 4.87 7.63 -17.25
N ALA A 88 5.38 7.37 -16.05
CA ALA A 88 5.75 6.02 -15.64
C ALA A 88 4.51 5.14 -15.42
N VAL A 89 3.41 5.72 -14.90
CA VAL A 89 2.12 5.02 -14.78
C VAL A 89 1.61 4.59 -16.15
N ASP A 90 1.66 5.47 -17.16
CA ASP A 90 1.27 5.12 -18.53
C ASP A 90 2.07 3.92 -19.05
N VAL A 91 3.38 3.86 -18.78
CA VAL A 91 4.23 2.71 -19.15
C VAL A 91 3.80 1.43 -18.43
N VAL A 92 3.42 1.51 -17.15
CA VAL A 92 2.92 0.35 -16.40
C VAL A 92 1.59 -0.13 -16.99
N ILE A 93 0.68 0.79 -17.31
CA ILE A 93 -0.60 0.49 -17.96
C ILE A 93 -0.36 -0.22 -19.28
N GLU A 94 0.54 0.29 -20.12
CA GLU A 94 0.81 -0.26 -21.46
C GLU A 94 1.51 -1.62 -21.44
N ARG A 95 2.39 -1.87 -20.45
CA ARG A 95 3.33 -3.00 -20.50
C ARG A 95 3.04 -4.12 -19.51
N ALA A 96 2.36 -3.83 -18.42
CA ALA A 96 2.30 -4.72 -17.27
C ALA A 96 0.90 -4.82 -16.64
N PHE A 97 -0.07 -4.05 -17.12
CA PHE A 97 -1.42 -4.06 -16.57
C PHE A 97 -2.36 -4.81 -17.50
N ASP A 98 -2.84 -5.96 -17.04
CA ASP A 98 -3.59 -6.91 -17.88
C ASP A 98 -5.06 -6.50 -18.12
N LEU A 99 -5.56 -5.50 -17.39
CA LEU A 99 -6.94 -5.04 -17.48
C LEU A 99 -7.01 -3.71 -18.24
N PRO A 100 -8.02 -3.50 -19.10
CA PRO A 100 -8.23 -2.19 -19.71
C PRO A 100 -8.51 -1.15 -18.61
N VAL A 101 -7.78 -0.03 -18.65
CA VAL A 101 -8.00 1.09 -17.74
C VAL A 101 -8.91 2.11 -18.43
N GLU A 102 -10.13 2.26 -17.93
CA GLU A 102 -11.01 3.31 -18.42
C GLU A 102 -10.70 4.66 -17.77
N ARG A 103 -11.19 5.74 -18.38
CA ARG A 103 -11.03 7.11 -17.84
C ARG A 103 -11.53 7.22 -16.40
N GLU A 104 -12.62 6.54 -16.08
CA GLU A 104 -13.20 6.58 -14.74
C GLU A 104 -12.35 5.79 -13.72
N ASP A 105 -11.73 4.69 -14.13
CA ASP A 105 -10.78 3.95 -13.29
C ASP A 105 -9.56 4.80 -12.98
N PHE A 106 -9.04 5.52 -13.97
CA PHE A 106 -7.93 6.44 -13.77
C PHE A 106 -8.28 7.57 -12.78
N ARG A 107 -9.50 8.13 -12.86
CA ARG A 107 -9.97 9.12 -11.88
C ARG A 107 -10.06 8.54 -10.47
N ARG A 108 -10.58 7.33 -10.33
CA ARG A 108 -10.64 6.63 -9.03
C ARG A 108 -9.24 6.35 -8.49
N PHE A 109 -8.29 5.99 -9.36
CA PHE A 109 -6.88 5.83 -9.03
C PHE A 109 -6.28 7.13 -8.48
N GLN A 110 -6.52 8.28 -9.11
CA GLN A 110 -6.06 9.58 -8.62
C GLN A 110 -6.67 9.96 -7.26
N VAL A 111 -7.94 9.63 -7.02
CA VAL A 111 -8.58 9.82 -5.70
C VAL A 111 -7.92 8.94 -4.64
N LEU A 112 -7.63 7.69 -4.98
CA LEU A 112 -6.98 6.73 -4.08
C LEU A 112 -5.54 7.18 -3.77
N GLU A 113 -4.79 7.60 -4.77
CA GLU A 113 -3.46 8.22 -4.65
C GLU A 113 -3.47 9.39 -3.67
N HIS A 114 -4.40 10.33 -3.83
CA HIS A 114 -4.51 11.51 -2.98
C HIS A 114 -4.67 11.13 -1.49
N HIS A 115 -5.59 10.22 -1.18
CA HIS A 115 -5.80 9.76 0.19
C HIS A 115 -4.62 8.95 0.73
N PHE A 116 -3.97 8.15 -0.13
CA PHE A 116 -2.81 7.37 0.25
C PHE A 116 -1.64 8.26 0.66
N ILE A 117 -1.36 9.32 -0.12
CA ILE A 117 -0.30 10.29 0.18
C ILE A 117 -0.57 11.02 1.49
N GLN A 118 -1.83 11.47 1.70
CA GLN A 118 -2.21 12.12 2.94
C GLN A 118 -1.97 11.23 4.16
N GLU A 119 -2.32 9.94 4.07
CA GLU A 119 -2.10 9.01 5.17
C GLU A 119 -0.62 8.67 5.35
N ILE A 120 0.17 8.49 4.28
CA ILE A 120 1.60 8.21 4.36
C ILE A 120 2.37 9.37 5.01
N ASN A 121 2.10 10.60 4.58
CA ASN A 121 2.81 11.79 5.05
C ASN A 121 2.33 12.30 6.42
N ARG A 122 1.26 11.72 6.97
CA ARG A 122 0.78 11.99 8.32
C ARG A 122 1.69 11.38 9.38
#